data_AF-A0A8B3E786-F1
#
_entry.id   AF-A0A8B3E786-F1
#
_cell.length_a   1.000
_cell.length_b   1.000
_cell.length_c   1.000
_cell.angle_alpha   90.00
_cell.angle_beta   90.00
_cell.angle_gamma   90.00
#
_symmetry.space_group_name_H-M   'P 1'
#
loop_
_entity.id
_entity.type
_entity.pdbx_description
1 polymer ?
#
loop_
_entity_poly.entity_id
_entity_poly.type
_entity_poly.pdbx_seq_one_letter_code
_entity_poly.pdbx_strand_id
1 'polypeptide(L)'
;MKILCQEHYDKVVKYAKEIGDTSLDNCLKRLEQWENNPNCPCEIELYRDFAPHSFGFRECYPDGKTGIVGGLIYHGNPDRSYSVLLEPFHGWSIHT
;
A
#
# COMPACT_ATOMS: atom_id res chain seq x y z
N MET A 1 -3.00 10.32 -5.06
CA MET A 1 -2.33 9.63 -3.93
C MET A 1 -1.22 10.51 -3.42
N LYS A 2 -1.10 10.61 -2.10
CA LYS A 2 -0.08 11.41 -1.41
C LYS A 2 0.86 10.51 -0.62
N ILE A 3 2.16 10.63 -0.89
CA ILE A 3 3.21 9.83 -0.26
C ILE A 3 3.76 10.60 0.94
N LEU A 4 3.57 10.08 2.16
CA LEU A 4 4.01 10.75 3.39
C LEU A 4 5.49 10.50 3.74
N CYS A 5 6.09 9.46 3.18
CA CYS A 5 7.52 9.14 3.37
C CYS A 5 8.16 8.74 2.05
N GLN A 6 8.69 9.73 1.31
CA GLN A 6 9.29 9.51 -0.01
C GLN A 6 10.50 8.57 0.05
N GLU A 7 11.35 8.70 1.07
CA GLU A 7 12.52 7.83 1.24
C GLU A 7 12.14 6.35 1.35
N HIS A 8 11.09 6.04 2.10
CA HIS A 8 10.58 4.67 2.23
C HIS A 8 9.96 4.19 0.92
N TYR A 9 9.14 5.03 0.28
CA TYR A 9 8.55 4.73 -1.01
C TYR A 9 9.59 4.36 -2.06
N ASP A 10 10.63 5.18 -2.23
CA ASP A 10 11.70 4.95 -3.19
C ASP A 10 12.46 3.65 -2.90
N LYS A 11 12.70 3.34 -1.63
CA LYS A 11 13.31 2.07 -1.20
C LYS A 11 12.47 0.87 -1.58
N VAL A 12 11.16 0.90 -1.34
CA VAL A 12 10.27 -0.22 -1.66
C VAL A 12 10.08 -0.38 -3.17
N VAL A 13 9.94 0.72 -3.92
CA VAL A 13 9.86 0.69 -5.38
C VAL A 13 11.16 0.14 -6.00
N LYS A 14 12.32 0.54 -5.48
CA LYS A 14 13.60 -0.01 -5.90
C LYS A 14 13.66 -1.52 -5.62
N TYR A 15 13.27 -1.93 -4.43
CA TYR A 15 13.26 -3.35 -4.04
C TYR A 15 12.36 -4.19 -4.95
N ALA A 16 11.12 -3.73 -5.23
CA ALA A 16 10.21 -4.40 -6.15
C ALA A 16 10.83 -4.60 -7.55
N LYS A 17 11.55 -3.59 -8.06
CA LYS A 17 12.27 -3.68 -9.34
C LYS A 17 13.42 -4.68 -9.29
N GLU A 18 14.18 -4.71 -8.19
CA GLU A 18 15.32 -5.64 -8.02
C GLU A 18 14.89 -7.10 -8.03
N ILE A 19 13.71 -7.40 -7.46
CA ILE A 19 13.15 -8.76 -7.45
C ILE A 19 12.28 -9.08 -8.68
N GLY A 20 12.07 -8.10 -9.58
CA GLY A 20 11.25 -8.28 -10.78
C GLY A 20 9.74 -8.48 -10.50
N ASP A 21 9.25 -8.01 -9.35
CA ASP A 21 7.87 -8.17 -8.93
C ASP A 21 7.01 -6.95 -9.33
N THR A 22 5.84 -7.21 -9.93
CA THR A 22 4.93 -6.19 -10.45
C THR A 22 3.70 -5.97 -9.57
N SER A 23 3.51 -6.76 -8.51
CA SER A 23 2.34 -6.70 -7.64
C SER A 23 2.25 -5.40 -6.84
N LEU A 24 3.39 -4.78 -6.51
CA LEU A 24 3.42 -3.43 -5.90
C LEU A 24 2.74 -2.40 -6.80
N ASP A 25 3.15 -2.32 -8.06
CA ASP A 25 2.61 -1.37 -9.04
C ASP A 25 1.11 -1.61 -9.28
N ASN A 26 0.70 -2.87 -9.38
CA ASN A 26 -0.71 -3.24 -9.49
C ASN A 26 -1.54 -2.76 -8.29
N CYS A 27 -1.01 -2.92 -7.07
CA CYS A 27 -1.68 -2.46 -5.86
C CYS A 27 -1.74 -0.94 -5.77
N LEU A 28 -0.66 -0.23 -6.10
CA LEU A 28 -0.64 1.24 -6.11
C LEU A 28 -1.67 1.79 -7.09
N LYS A 29 -1.71 1.27 -8.34
CA LYS A 29 -2.73 1.65 -9.32
C LYS A 29 -4.16 1.39 -8.83
N ARG A 30 -4.38 0.27 -8.13
CA ARG A 30 -5.68 -0.05 -7.54
C ARG A 30 -6.07 0.93 -6.43
N LEU A 31 -5.12 1.36 -5.59
CA LEU A 31 -5.37 2.40 -4.58
C LEU A 31 -5.63 3.76 -5.22
N GLU A 32 -4.87 4.16 -6.24
CA GLU A 32 -5.11 5.41 -6.99
C GLU A 32 -6.51 5.44 -7.61
N GLN A 33 -7.03 4.29 -8.05
CA GLN A 33 -8.40 4.21 -8.58
C GLN A 33 -9.48 4.54 -7.54
N TRP A 34 -9.22 4.39 -6.23
CA TRP A 34 -10.20 4.69 -5.19
C TRP A 34 -10.50 6.19 -5.10
N GLU A 35 -9.51 7.04 -5.44
CA GLU A 35 -9.65 8.49 -5.48
C GLU A 35 -10.61 8.97 -6.59
N ASN A 36 -10.87 8.12 -7.59
CA ASN A 36 -11.74 8.44 -8.72
C ASN A 36 -13.24 8.26 -8.42
N ASN A 37 -13.63 7.97 -7.18
CA ASN A 37 -15.05 7.85 -6.82
C ASN A 37 -15.71 9.24 -6.74
N PRO A 38 -16.59 9.62 -7.70
CA PRO A 38 -17.19 10.95 -7.71
C PRO A 38 -18.19 11.17 -6.56
N ASN A 39 -18.75 10.08 -6.00
CA ASN A 39 -19.73 10.16 -4.92
C ASN A 39 -19.07 10.33 -3.55
N CYS A 40 -17.80 9.94 -3.44
CA CYS A 40 -17.05 9.97 -2.19
C CYS A 40 -15.59 10.33 -2.52
N PRO A 41 -15.31 11.60 -2.87
CA PRO A 41 -13.97 12.02 -3.22
C PRO A 41 -13.06 11.81 -2.02
N CYS A 42 -11.90 11.20 -2.24
CA CYS A 42 -10.89 10.99 -1.22
C CYS A 42 -9.48 11.14 -1.81
N GLU A 43 -8.52 11.44 -0.95
CA GLU A 43 -7.09 11.30 -1.24
C GLU A 43 -6.55 10.12 -0.44
N ILE A 44 -5.85 9.19 -1.10
CA ILE A 44 -5.13 8.11 -0.43
C ILE A 44 -3.81 8.67 0.08
N GLU A 45 -3.61 8.62 1.39
CA GLU A 45 -2.32 8.90 2.01
C GLU A 45 -1.59 7.59 2.30
N LEU A 46 -0.41 7.42 1.68
CA LEU A 46 0.46 6.25 1.87
C LEU A 46 1.58 6.61 2.86
N TYR A 47 1.73 5.80 3.92
CA TYR A 47 2.73 6.01 4.96
C TYR A 47 3.52 4.73 5.25
N ARG A 48 4.67 4.91 5.91
CA ARG A 48 5.57 3.82 6.26
C ARG A 48 4.88 2.87 7.25
N ASP A 49 4.91 1.58 6.94
CA ASP A 49 4.57 0.51 7.88
C ASP A 49 5.81 0.07 8.69
N PHE A 50 5.60 -0.67 9.77
CA PHE A 50 6.71 -1.26 10.52
C PHE A 50 7.45 -2.34 9.70
N ALA A 51 6.76 -3.05 8.81
CA ALA A 51 7.38 -4.07 7.97
C ALA A 51 8.22 -3.41 6.84
N PRO A 52 9.46 -3.88 6.58
CA PRO A 52 10.44 -3.16 5.76
C PRO A 52 10.03 -2.80 4.32
N HIS A 53 9.12 -3.57 3.74
CA HIS A 53 8.65 -3.38 2.36
C HIS A 53 7.16 -3.12 2.26
N SER A 54 6.52 -2.79 3.37
CA SER A 54 5.08 -2.56 3.44
C SER A 54 4.76 -1.08 3.66
N PHE A 55 3.49 -0.73 3.43
CA PHE A 55 2.93 0.58 3.73
C PHE A 55 1.64 0.42 4.50
N GLY A 56 1.33 1.38 5.35
CA GLY A 56 -0.04 1.66 5.72
C GLY A 56 -0.63 2.67 4.74
N PHE A 57 -1.94 2.65 4.57
CA PHE A 57 -2.65 3.71 3.85
C PHE A 57 -3.91 4.12 4.58
N ARG A 58 -4.42 5.31 4.23
CA ARG A 58 -5.74 5.77 4.67
C ARG A 58 -6.41 6.60 3.59
N GLU A 59 -7.73 6.51 3.50
CA GLU A 59 -8.55 7.46 2.77
C GLU A 59 -8.73 8.75 3.61
N CYS A 60 -8.50 9.89 2.99
CA CYS A 60 -8.74 11.21 3.57
C CYS A 60 -9.82 11.92 2.76
N TYR A 61 -10.94 12.24 3.40
CA TYR A 61 -12.04 12.98 2.78
C TYR A 61 -11.79 14.50 2.84
N PRO A 62 -12.43 15.31 1.97
CA PRO A 62 -12.26 16.76 1.94
C PRO A 62 -12.60 17.48 3.26
N ASP A 63 -13.46 16.89 4.10
CA ASP A 63 -13.82 17.43 5.41
C ASP A 63 -12.81 17.06 6.51
N GLY A 64 -11.70 16.41 6.14
CA GLY A 64 -10.63 15.98 7.04
C GLY A 64 -10.91 14.67 7.77
N LYS A 65 -12.06 14.02 7.54
CA LYS A 65 -12.34 12.71 8.13
C LYS A 65 -11.55 11.61 7.43
N THR A 66 -11.29 10.55 8.19
CA THR A 66 -10.65 9.34 7.70
C THR A 66 -11.69 8.29 7.29
N GLY A 67 -11.49 7.71 6.12
CA GLY A 67 -12.27 6.57 5.60
C GLY A 67 -11.62 5.24 5.93
N ILE A 68 -11.48 4.38 4.92
CA ILE A 68 -10.79 3.10 5.06
C ILE A 68 -9.34 3.31 5.48
N VAL A 69 -8.86 2.50 6.43
CA VAL A 69 -7.46 2.40 6.83
C VAL A 69 -7.03 0.96 6.62
N GLY A 70 -5.92 0.76 5.93
CA GLY A 70 -5.45 -0.57 5.57
C GLY A 70 -3.95 -0.64 5.38
N GLY A 71 -3.49 -1.81 4.95
CA GLY A 71 -2.09 -2.11 4.66
C GLY A 71 -1.88 -2.47 3.19
N LEU A 72 -0.80 -1.96 2.60
CA LEU A 72 -0.22 -2.49 1.38
C LEU A 72 1.01 -3.32 1.78
N ILE A 73 0.80 -4.63 1.92
CA ILE A 73 1.67 -5.53 2.67
C ILE A 73 2.49 -6.40 1.73
N TYR A 74 3.82 -6.41 1.92
CA TYR A 74 4.73 -7.34 1.25
C TYR A 74 4.82 -8.68 2.00
N HIS A 75 4.47 -9.76 1.31
CA HIS A 75 4.60 -11.14 1.75
C HIS A 75 5.87 -11.76 1.16
N GLY A 76 6.98 -11.59 1.89
CA GLY A 76 8.31 -12.04 1.49
C GLY A 76 8.64 -13.50 1.84
N ASN A 77 9.90 -13.89 1.66
CA ASN A 77 10.46 -15.13 2.21
C ASN A 77 11.83 -14.87 2.87
N PRO A 78 11.93 -14.82 4.21
CA PRO A 78 10.83 -14.97 5.17
C PRO A 78 9.87 -13.78 5.14
N ASP A 79 8.59 -14.04 5.37
CA ASP A 79 7.58 -12.99 5.58
C ASP A 79 7.83 -12.31 6.94
N ARG A 80 7.87 -10.97 6.93
CA ARG A 80 8.08 -10.14 8.13
C ARG A 80 6.91 -9.21 8.42
N SER A 81 5.79 -9.36 7.71
CA SER A 81 4.59 -8.57 7.88
C SER A 81 3.75 -8.99 9.08
N TYR A 82 3.87 -10.26 9.50
CA TYR A 82 2.98 -10.89 10.49
C TYR A 82 1.48 -10.87 10.10
N SER A 83 1.16 -10.48 8.87
CA SER A 83 -0.20 -10.49 8.35
C SER A 83 -0.62 -11.90 7.95
N VAL A 84 -1.90 -12.22 8.16
CA VAL A 84 -2.47 -13.52 7.79
C VAL A 84 -2.77 -13.55 6.30
N LEU A 85 -2.37 -14.63 5.64
CA LEU A 85 -2.81 -14.99 4.29
C LEU A 85 -3.64 -16.27 4.36
N LEU A 86 -4.79 -16.29 3.71
CA LEU A 86 -5.60 -17.50 3.57
C LEU A 86 -4.99 -18.48 2.56
N GLU A 87 -4.35 -17.95 1.52
CA GLU A 87 -3.65 -18.72 0.49
C GLU A 87 -2.19 -18.23 0.39
N PRO A 88 -1.20 -19.13 0.26
CA PRO A 88 0.20 -18.73 0.10
C PRO A 88 0.39 -17.83 -1.11
N PHE A 89 0.99 -16.66 -0.89
CA PHE A 89 1.24 -15.64 -1.89
C PHE A 89 2.60 -14.99 -1.63
N HIS A 90 3.30 -14.61 -2.70
CA HIS A 90 4.53 -13.83 -2.63
C HIS A 90 4.37 -12.55 -3.43
N GLY A 91 4.69 -11.41 -2.81
CA GLY A 91 4.50 -10.08 -3.41
C GLY A 91 3.71 -9.16 -2.49
N TRP A 92 3.18 -8.07 -3.05
CA TRP A 92 2.36 -7.08 -2.36
C TRP A 92 0.86 -7.37 -2.50
N SER A 93 0.13 -7.19 -1.41
CA SER A 93 -1.33 -7.29 -1.38
C SER A 93 -1.95 -6.18 -0.53
N ILE A 94 -3.19 -5.79 -0.86
CA ILE A 94 -3.96 -4.81 -0.08
C ILE A 94 -4.76 -5.56 1.00
N HIS A 95 -4.59 -5.14 2.25
CA HIS A 95 -5.30 -5.59 3.44
C HIS A 95 -6.16 -4.43 3.95
N THR A 96 -7.44 -4.68 4.21
CA THR A 96 -8.44 -3.71 4.73
C THR A 96 -9.24 -4.33 5.84
#